data_AF-A0A1J4VF01-F1
#
_entry.id   AF-A0A1J4VF01-F1
#
_cell.length_a   1.000
_cell.length_b   1.000
_cell.length_c   1.000
_cell.angle_alpha   90.00
_cell.angle_beta   90.00
_cell.angle_gamma   90.00
#
_symmetry.space_group_name_H-M   'P 1'
#
loop_
_entity.id
_entity.type
_entity.pdbx_description
1 polymer ?
#
loop_
_entity_poly.entity_id
_entity_poly.type
_entity_poly.pdbx_seq_one_letter_code
_entity_poly.pdbx_strand_id
1 'polypeptide(L)'
;MAKIRIKPAHIVIAAIIGAVFLPGYIKFMQLKIRNMRMESEITRLERENLKLYKEKKRLEEDINYVEKVARESMGVTKKGEIPIRIER
;
A
#
# COMPACT_ATOMS: atom_id res chain seq x y z
N MET A 1 34.12 34.56 -23.81
CA MET A 1 33.25 33.37 -23.95
C MET A 1 34.13 32.17 -24.26
N ALA A 2 34.35 31.26 -23.30
CA ALA A 2 35.22 30.10 -23.51
C ALA A 2 34.50 29.06 -24.38
N LYS A 3 35.00 28.80 -25.59
CA LYS A 3 34.53 27.69 -26.44
C LYS A 3 35.15 26.40 -25.91
N ILE A 4 34.37 25.59 -25.19
CA ILE A 4 34.77 24.25 -24.77
C ILE A 4 34.85 23.37 -26.03
N ARG A 5 36.06 23.02 -26.45
CA ARG A 5 36.29 22.19 -27.64
C ARG A 5 36.44 20.73 -27.20
N ILE A 6 35.32 20.02 -27.14
CA ILE A 6 35.28 18.60 -26.75
C ILE A 6 35.85 17.77 -27.89
N LYS A 7 36.98 17.10 -27.64
CA LYS A 7 37.57 16.15 -28.59
C LYS A 7 36.74 14.85 -28.63
N PRO A 8 36.65 14.16 -29.78
CA PRO A 8 35.86 12.93 -29.91
C PRO A 8 36.29 11.82 -28.93
N ALA A 9 37.57 11.78 -28.55
CA ALA A 9 38.08 10.83 -27.55
C ALA A 9 37.36 10.95 -26.18
N HIS A 10 37.01 12.16 -25.74
CA HIS A 10 36.31 12.34 -24.46
C HIS A 10 34.86 11.83 -24.52
N ILE A 11 34.21 11.94 -25.68
CA ILE A 11 32.85 11.41 -25.89
C ILE A 11 32.89 9.88 -25.82
N VAL A 12 33.88 9.24 -26.43
CA VAL A 12 34.05 7.78 -26.40
C VAL A 12 34.30 7.29 -24.97
N ILE A 13 35.17 7.96 -24.22
CA ILE A 13 35.43 7.61 -22.81
C ILE A 13 34.16 7.76 -21.96
N ALA A 14 33.42 8.86 -22.12
CA ALA A 14 32.15 9.06 -21.41
C ALA A 14 31.11 8.00 -21.78
N ALA A 15 31.06 7.57 -23.05
CA ALA A 15 30.16 6.52 -23.49
C ALA A 15 30.49 5.16 -22.87
N ILE A 16 31.78 4.81 -22.76
CA ILE A 16 32.23 3.56 -22.12
C ILE A 16 31.88 3.58 -20.62
N ILE A 17 32.15 4.68 -19.94
CA ILE A 17 31.77 4.86 -18.53
C ILE A 17 30.25 4.75 -18.39
N GLY A 18 29.48 5.42 -19.23
CA GLY A 18 28.02 5.29 -19.25
C GLY A 18 27.58 3.84 -19.40
N ALA A 19 28.11 3.10 -20.37
CA ALA A 19 27.73 1.72 -20.65
C ALA A 19 27.99 0.77 -19.45
N VAL A 20 29.07 0.99 -18.71
CA VAL A 20 29.42 0.16 -17.54
C VAL A 20 28.58 0.53 -16.32
N PHE A 21 28.38 1.83 -16.05
CA PHE A 21 27.79 2.30 -14.79
C PHE A 21 26.25 2.49 -14.84
N LEU A 22 25.67 2.84 -15.99
CA LEU A 22 24.22 3.07 -16.13
C LEU A 22 23.38 1.84 -15.74
N PRO A 23 23.67 0.61 -16.21
CA PRO A 23 22.84 -0.55 -15.88
C PRO A 23 22.81 -0.84 -14.38
N GLY A 24 23.97 -0.69 -13.71
CA GLY A 24 24.10 -0.87 -12.26
C GLY A 24 23.28 0.16 -11.49
N TYR A 25 23.37 1.43 -11.87
CA TYR A 25 22.61 2.51 -11.25
C TYR A 25 21.10 2.32 -11.42
N ILE A 26 20.64 1.97 -12.62
CA ILE A 26 19.22 1.70 -12.91
C ILE A 26 18.72 0.54 -12.05
N LYS A 27 19.46 -0.57 -11.99
CA LYS A 27 19.09 -1.75 -11.18
C LYS A 27 18.99 -1.39 -9.70
N PHE A 28 19.96 -0.63 -9.19
CA PHE A 28 19.93 -0.15 -7.80
C PHE A 28 18.68 0.69 -7.53
N MET A 29 18.36 1.64 -8.41
CA MET A 29 17.17 2.48 -8.25
C MET A 29 15.87 1.65 -8.25
N GLN A 30 15.76 0.69 -9.16
CA GLN A 30 14.61 -0.22 -9.21
C GLN A 30 14.46 -1.06 -7.94
N LEU A 31 15.58 -1.56 -7.40
CA LEU A 31 15.58 -2.31 -6.14
C LEU A 31 15.17 -1.43 -4.96
N LYS A 32 15.68 -0.20 -4.88
CA LYS A 32 15.30 0.76 -3.84
C LYS A 32 13.81 1.07 -3.87
N ILE A 33 13.25 1.34 -5.05
CA ILE A 33 11.81 1.60 -5.20
C ILE A 33 10.98 0.36 -4.82
N ARG A 34 11.40 -0.84 -5.25
CA ARG A 34 10.72 -2.08 -4.86
C ARG A 34 10.74 -2.28 -3.35
N ASN A 35 11.89 -2.08 -2.71
CA ASN A 35 12.01 -2.22 -1.27
C ASN A 35 11.07 -1.26 -0.52
N MET A 36 11.05 0.02 -0.91
CA MET A 36 10.13 1.01 -0.33
C MET A 36 8.65 0.63 -0.49
N ARG A 37 8.26 0.09 -1.65
CA ARG A 37 6.88 -0.39 -1.88
C ARG A 37 6.57 -1.60 -0.99
N MET A 38 7.48 -2.56 -0.90
CA MET A 38 7.30 -3.75 -0.08
C MET A 38 7.18 -3.38 1.41
N GLU A 39 8.02 -2.49 1.92
CA GLU A 39 7.92 -1.99 3.29
C GLU A 39 6.56 -1.32 3.54
N SER A 40 6.10 -0.46 2.62
CA SER A 40 4.79 0.18 2.74
C SER A 40 3.63 -0.82 2.75
N GLU A 41 3.75 -1.90 1.97
CA GLU A 41 2.75 -2.95 1.89
C GLU A 41 2.74 -3.82 3.14
N ILE A 42 3.90 -4.15 3.70
CA ILE A 42 4.03 -4.84 4.99
C ILE A 42 3.32 -4.03 6.08
N THR A 43 3.63 -2.73 6.21
CA THR A 43 2.99 -1.87 7.22
C THR A 43 1.48 -1.72 7.00
N ARG A 44 1.00 -1.80 5.75
CA ARG A 44 -0.44 -1.80 5.46
C ARG A 44 -1.07 -3.12 5.94
N LEU A 45 -0.49 -4.25 5.57
CA LEU A 45 -1.00 -5.58 5.90
C LEU A 45 -0.96 -5.86 7.40
N GLU A 46 0.07 -5.41 8.13
CA GLU A 46 0.14 -5.53 9.58
C GLU A 46 -0.99 -4.78 10.28
N ARG A 47 -1.30 -3.55 9.82
CA ARG A 47 -2.42 -2.76 10.35
C ARG A 47 -3.76 -3.41 10.06
N GLU A 48 -3.93 -3.94 8.86
CA GLU A 48 -5.14 -4.64 8.45
C GLU A 48 -5.34 -5.94 9.25
N ASN A 49 -4.27 -6.72 9.43
CA ASN A 49 -4.29 -7.93 10.23
C ASN A 49 -4.66 -7.63 11.68
N LEU A 50 -4.07 -6.60 12.29
CA LEU A 50 -4.43 -6.19 13.66
C LEU A 50 -5.91 -5.76 13.76
N LYS A 51 -6.44 -5.07 12.75
CA LYS A 51 -7.86 -4.68 12.70
C LYS A 51 -8.76 -5.91 12.61
N LEU A 52 -8.49 -6.81 11.68
CA LEU A 52 -9.24 -8.05 11.48
C LEU A 52 -9.18 -8.96 12.71
N TYR A 53 -8.02 -9.05 13.37
CA TYR A 53 -7.88 -9.82 14.60
C TYR A 53 -8.76 -9.29 15.72
N LYS A 54 -8.81 -7.96 15.90
CA LYS A 54 -9.70 -7.32 16.88
C LYS A 54 -11.17 -7.52 16.55
N GLU A 55 -11.52 -7.45 15.27
CA GLU A 55 -12.90 -7.68 14.80
C GLU A 55 -13.32 -9.13 15.02
N LYS A 56 -12.47 -10.09 14.65
CA LYS A 56 -12.68 -11.51 14.93
C LYS A 56 -12.88 -11.76 16.42
N LYS A 57 -12.02 -11.21 17.27
CA LYS A 57 -12.15 -11.35 18.74
C LYS A 57 -13.48 -10.81 19.26
N ARG A 58 -13.96 -9.67 18.74
CA ARG A 58 -15.27 -9.12 19.10
C ARG A 58 -16.43 -10.01 18.66
N LEU A 59 -16.32 -10.63 17.48
CA LEU A 59 -17.32 -11.59 17.01
C LEU A 59 -17.31 -12.89 17.81
N GLU A 60 -16.18 -13.31 18.35
CA GLU A 60 -16.10 -14.54 19.16
C GLU A 60 -16.54 -14.31 20.62
N GLU A 61 -16.23 -13.15 21.20
CA GLU A 61 -16.43 -12.89 22.63
C GLU A 61 -17.69 -12.09 22.96
N ASP A 62 -18.26 -11.33 22.03
CA ASP A 62 -19.43 -10.46 22.29
C ASP A 62 -20.68 -10.94 21.54
N ILE A 63 -21.54 -11.68 22.25
CA ILE A 63 -22.81 -12.21 21.74
C ILE A 63 -23.74 -11.09 21.23
N ASN A 64 -23.70 -9.89 21.83
CA ASN A 64 -24.54 -8.76 21.43
C ASN A 64 -24.04 -8.14 20.12
N TYR A 65 -22.72 -8.12 19.94
CA TYR A 65 -22.10 -7.67 18.69
C TYR A 65 -22.42 -8.62 17.54
N VAL A 66 -22.34 -9.94 17.77
CA VAL A 66 -22.75 -10.95 16.78
C VAL A 66 -24.21 -10.79 16.38
N GLU A 67 -25.10 -10.63 17.35
CA GLU A 67 -26.52 -10.42 17.08
C GLU A 67 -26.76 -9.14 16.28
N LYS A 68 -26.05 -8.05 16.61
CA LYS A 68 -26.12 -6.79 15.86
C LYS A 68 -25.66 -6.95 14.41
N VAL A 69 -24.53 -7.61 14.16
CA VAL A 69 -24.00 -7.85 12.81
C VAL A 69 -24.94 -8.77 12.01
N ALA A 70 -25.51 -9.79 12.64
CA ALA A 70 -26.51 -10.66 12.02
C ALA A 70 -27.81 -9.91 11.69
N ARG A 71 -28.24 -8.98 12.55
CA ARG A 71 -29.40 -8.12 12.31
C ARG A 71 -29.17 -7.14 11.15
N GLU A 72 -28.00 -6.52 11.09
CA GLU A 72 -27.60 -5.63 9.98
C GLU A 72 -27.48 -6.39 8.66
N SER A 73 -26.91 -7.60 8.64
CA SER A 73 -26.75 -8.40 7.41
C SER A 73 -28.08 -8.97 6.89
N MET A 74 -29.01 -9.30 7.78
CA MET A 74 -30.35 -9.77 7.41
C MET A 74 -31.36 -8.63 7.20
N GLY A 75 -31.00 -7.38 7.54
CA GLY A 75 -31.91 -6.22 7.44
C GLY A 75 -33.09 -6.29 8.41
N VAL A 76 -32.96 -6.99 9.53
CA VAL A 76 -34.04 -7.24 10.51
C VAL A 76 -33.77 -6.52 11.83
N THR A 77 -34.81 -5.88 12.39
CA THR A 77 -34.75 -5.22 13.70
C THR A 77 -35.08 -6.19 14.85
N LYS A 78 -34.70 -5.82 16.08
CA LYS A 78 -35.03 -6.62 17.28
C LYS A 78 -36.55 -6.70 17.45
N LYS A 79 -37.03 -7.81 18.03
CA LYS A 79 -38.46 -7.99 18.34
C LYS A 79 -38.93 -6.84 19.25
N GLY A 80 -39.75 -5.93 18.70
CA GLY A 80 -40.27 -4.75 19.40
C GLY A 80 -39.71 -3.39 18.94
N GLU A 81 -38.76 -3.35 17.99
CA GLU A 81 -38.21 -2.09 17.43
C GLU A 81 -38.78 -1.81 16.03
N ILE A 82 -39.23 -0.56 15.78
CA ILE A 82 -39.80 -0.12 14.49
C ILE A 82 -38.70 0.59 13.69
N PRO A 83 -38.35 0.13 12.46
CA PRO A 83 -37.37 0.82 11.63
C PRO A 83 -37.97 2.12 11.09
N ILE A 84 -37.41 3.27 11.49
CA ILE A 84 -37.79 4.59 10.96
C ILE A 84 -36.79 4.96 9.85
N ARG A 85 -37.25 4.97 8.59
CA ARG A 85 -36.51 5.61 7.48
C ARG A 85 -36.85 7.08 7.46
N ILE A 86 -35.86 7.94 7.70
CA ILE A 86 -35.98 9.39 7.50
C ILE A 86 -35.51 9.68 6.08
N GLU A 87 -36.44 9.93 5.16
CA GLU A 87 -36.12 10.51 3.86
C GLU A 87 -35.86 12.02 4.04
N ARG A 88 -34.79 12.53 3.44
CA ARG A 88 -34.52 13.96 3.25
C ARG A 88 -34.51 14.27 1.77
#